data_AF-A0A944MWV5-F1
#
_entry.id   AF-A0A944MWV5-F1
#
_cell.length_a   1.000
_cell.length_b   1.000
_cell.length_c   1.000
_cell.angle_alpha   90.00
_cell.angle_beta   90.00
_cell.angle_gamma   90.00
#
_symmetry.space_group_name_H-M   'P 1'
#
loop_
_entity.id
_entity.type
_entity.pdbx_description
1 polymer ?
#
loop_
_entity_poly.entity_id
_entity_poly.type
_entity_poly.pdbx_seq_one_letter_code
_entity_poly.pdbx_strand_id
1 'polypeptide(L)'
;MNIIRHQKKHLLSIISTITSAVDPYRLLTERLALESPEDVLTFDGNPVFVGNNQAVELKSTGKILVVGGGKAAAGFAAGLEHLLGSSRLKKHKVHGLVSVPEGSGIPLNHIEVRETRPYKHNLPTEAVVQATHTMLKQLRNLTEDDLAFVLITGGSSALIELPRAQIPIQSLAHLTQSLSNSGIDIKTLNDVRCLTSQVKAGGLAMACTAGKLIVLVLSDVLNNSLPVIGSGPCMPRIHRTETIHKKLLDIKISKRDRVIVAQAARALKE
;
A
#
# COMPACT_ATOMS: atom_id res chain seq x y z
N MET A 1 14.28 -40.29 -23.12
CA MET A 1 14.38 -38.85 -23.49
C MET A 1 13.01 -38.14 -23.63
N ASN A 2 11.97 -38.79 -24.17
CA ASN A 2 10.63 -38.18 -24.34
C ASN A 2 9.84 -37.98 -23.04
N ILE A 3 9.96 -38.87 -22.06
CA ILE A 3 9.27 -38.77 -20.76
C ILE A 3 9.72 -37.53 -19.97
N ILE A 4 11.03 -37.27 -19.91
CA ILE A 4 11.61 -36.10 -19.21
C ILE A 4 11.15 -34.79 -19.87
N ARG A 5 11.06 -34.73 -21.20
CA ARG A 5 10.52 -33.55 -21.92
C ARG A 5 9.04 -33.32 -21.62
N HIS A 6 8.25 -34.38 -21.51
CA HIS A 6 6.83 -34.31 -21.20
C HIS A 6 6.58 -33.85 -19.74
N GLN A 7 7.32 -34.42 -18.78
CA GLN A 7 7.30 -33.99 -17.38
C GLN A 7 7.72 -32.53 -17.21
N LYS A 8 8.77 -32.08 -17.93
CA LYS A 8 9.18 -30.67 -17.94
C LYS A 8 8.08 -29.75 -18.46
N LYS A 9 7.39 -30.13 -19.55
CA LYS A 9 6.26 -29.35 -20.08
C LYS A 9 5.10 -29.27 -19.08
N HIS A 10 4.77 -30.37 -18.41
CA HIS A 10 3.72 -30.35 -17.38
C HIS A 10 4.10 -29.47 -16.20
N LEU A 11 5.33 -29.55 -15.70
CA LEU A 11 5.80 -28.70 -14.60
C LEU A 11 5.78 -27.21 -14.99
N LEU A 12 6.24 -26.87 -16.19
CA LEU A 12 6.17 -25.49 -16.70
C LEU A 12 4.73 -25.01 -16.85
N SER A 13 3.80 -25.87 -17.28
CA SER A 13 2.37 -25.55 -17.33
C SER A 13 1.81 -25.29 -15.94
N ILE A 14 2.14 -26.12 -14.95
CA ILE A 14 1.70 -25.94 -13.56
C ILE A 14 2.23 -24.61 -13.01
N ILE A 15 3.53 -24.34 -13.17
CA ILE A 15 4.15 -23.08 -12.73
C ILE A 15 3.48 -21.90 -13.42
N SER A 16 3.29 -21.95 -14.74
CA SER A 16 2.64 -20.89 -15.52
C SER A 16 1.21 -20.61 -15.05
N THR A 17 0.42 -21.66 -14.80
CA THR A 17 -0.95 -21.53 -14.29
C THR A 17 -0.94 -20.91 -12.90
N ILE A 18 -0.04 -21.33 -12.00
CA ILE A 18 0.08 -20.77 -10.65
C ILE A 18 0.49 -19.30 -10.71
N THR A 19 1.52 -18.95 -11.49
CA THR A 19 1.97 -17.56 -11.61
C THR A 19 0.90 -16.67 -12.24
N SER A 20 0.17 -17.18 -13.23
CA SER A 20 -0.93 -16.46 -13.87
C SER A 20 -2.12 -16.29 -12.93
N ALA A 21 -2.37 -17.23 -12.02
CA ALA A 21 -3.46 -17.14 -11.05
C ALA A 21 -3.21 -16.08 -9.96
N VAL A 22 -1.94 -15.71 -9.74
CA VAL A 22 -1.55 -14.63 -8.82
C VAL A 22 -1.16 -13.34 -9.54
N ASP A 23 -1.43 -13.25 -10.85
CA ASP A 23 -1.23 -12.03 -11.62
C ASP A 23 -2.12 -10.91 -11.04
N PRO A 24 -1.56 -9.75 -10.66
CA PRO A 24 -2.33 -8.71 -9.96
C PRO A 24 -3.47 -8.13 -10.79
N TYR A 25 -3.27 -7.97 -12.09
CA TYR A 25 -4.32 -7.47 -12.98
C TYR A 25 -5.47 -8.47 -13.06
N ARG A 26 -5.14 -9.75 -13.32
CA ARG A 26 -6.11 -10.84 -13.41
C ARG A 26 -6.90 -11.02 -12.12
N LEU A 27 -6.22 -11.00 -10.96
CA LEU A 27 -6.86 -11.12 -9.64
C LEU A 27 -7.95 -10.07 -9.44
N LEU A 28 -7.73 -8.83 -9.88
CA LEU A 28 -8.78 -7.81 -9.79
C LEU A 28 -9.89 -8.05 -10.80
N THR A 29 -9.57 -8.28 -12.07
CA THR A 29 -10.60 -8.39 -13.12
C THR A 29 -11.47 -9.64 -12.98
N GLU A 30 -10.98 -10.70 -12.35
CA GLU A 30 -11.75 -11.93 -12.13
C GLU A 30 -12.57 -11.91 -10.83
N ARG A 31 -12.16 -11.10 -9.84
CA ARG A 31 -12.78 -11.12 -8.50
C ARG A 31 -13.63 -9.89 -8.22
N LEU A 32 -13.29 -8.75 -8.81
CA LEU A 32 -14.11 -7.55 -8.74
C LEU A 32 -15.03 -7.45 -9.95
N ALA A 33 -16.28 -7.09 -9.70
CA ALA A 33 -17.26 -6.79 -10.73
C ALA A 33 -18.12 -5.60 -10.34
N LEU A 34 -18.79 -5.01 -11.32
CA LEU A 34 -19.79 -3.96 -11.14
C LEU A 34 -21.14 -4.48 -11.62
N GLU A 35 -22.06 -4.71 -10.69
CA GLU A 35 -23.39 -5.22 -10.99
C GLU A 35 -24.37 -4.08 -11.30
N SER A 36 -25.07 -4.22 -12.43
CA SER A 36 -26.10 -3.27 -12.87
C SER A 36 -27.38 -3.41 -12.05
N PRO A 37 -28.21 -2.35 -11.92
CA PRO A 37 -28.12 -1.05 -12.60
C PRO A 37 -27.36 0.04 -11.83
N GLU A 38 -26.97 -0.21 -10.58
CA GLU A 38 -26.35 0.80 -9.69
C GLU A 38 -24.82 0.78 -9.69
N ASP A 39 -24.22 -0.07 -10.53
CA ASP A 39 -22.79 -0.33 -10.55
C ASP A 39 -22.29 -0.71 -9.14
N VAL A 40 -22.96 -1.68 -8.53
CA VAL A 40 -22.62 -2.20 -7.20
C VAL A 40 -21.29 -2.94 -7.30
N LEU A 41 -20.29 -2.50 -6.53
CA LEU A 41 -19.01 -3.18 -6.46
C LEU A 41 -19.15 -4.49 -5.69
N THR A 42 -18.82 -5.59 -6.33
CA THR A 42 -18.80 -6.93 -5.72
C THR A 42 -17.38 -7.50 -5.70
N PHE A 43 -17.08 -8.32 -4.69
CA PHE A 43 -15.89 -9.15 -4.59
C PHE A 43 -16.31 -10.63 -4.48
N ASP A 44 -15.86 -11.48 -5.41
CA ASP A 44 -16.30 -12.87 -5.56
C ASP A 44 -17.84 -13.00 -5.54
N GLY A 45 -18.54 -12.09 -6.24
CA GLY A 45 -20.01 -12.06 -6.33
C GLY A 45 -20.72 -11.56 -5.07
N ASN A 46 -20.00 -11.13 -4.03
CA ASN A 46 -20.60 -10.56 -2.82
C ASN A 46 -20.43 -9.04 -2.82
N PRO A 47 -21.48 -8.25 -2.50
CA PRO A 47 -21.34 -6.80 -2.40
C PRO A 47 -20.24 -6.38 -1.42
N VAL A 48 -19.45 -5.38 -1.81
CA VAL A 48 -18.48 -4.72 -0.94
C VAL A 48 -19.21 -3.69 -0.10
N PHE A 49 -19.04 -3.75 1.22
CA PHE A 49 -19.70 -2.86 2.16
C PHE A 49 -18.72 -1.87 2.81
N VAL A 50 -19.20 -0.66 3.10
CA VAL A 50 -18.48 0.39 3.84
C VAL A 50 -19.35 0.96 4.97
N GLY A 51 -18.69 1.46 6.03
CA GLY A 51 -19.37 2.13 7.15
C GLY A 51 -20.46 1.27 7.80
N ASN A 52 -21.68 1.80 7.85
CA ASN A 52 -22.87 1.15 8.44
C ASN A 52 -23.44 0.04 7.54
N ASN A 53 -22.58 -0.80 6.98
CA ASN A 53 -22.93 -1.92 6.09
C ASN A 53 -23.69 -1.47 4.82
N GLN A 54 -23.28 -0.36 4.23
CA GLN A 54 -23.82 0.13 2.96
C GLN A 54 -23.01 -0.42 1.79
N ALA A 55 -23.71 -0.98 0.80
CA ALA A 55 -23.07 -1.47 -0.42
C ALA A 55 -22.43 -0.32 -1.20
N VAL A 56 -21.27 -0.56 -1.79
CA VAL A 56 -20.55 0.45 -2.57
C VAL A 56 -21.16 0.52 -3.97
N GLU A 57 -21.99 1.53 -4.20
CA GLU A 57 -22.52 1.88 -5.52
C GLU A 57 -21.64 2.91 -6.20
N LEU A 58 -21.14 2.61 -7.40
CA LEU A 58 -20.32 3.55 -8.17
C LEU A 58 -21.18 4.53 -8.95
N LYS A 59 -22.40 4.19 -9.37
CA LYS A 59 -23.20 5.06 -10.24
C LYS A 59 -23.50 6.43 -9.64
N SER A 60 -23.71 6.49 -8.33
CA SER A 60 -23.96 7.71 -7.55
C SER A 60 -22.69 8.37 -6.99
N THR A 61 -21.52 7.72 -7.12
CA THR A 61 -20.25 8.23 -6.59
C THR A 61 -19.75 9.43 -7.41
N GLY A 62 -19.14 10.41 -6.74
CA GLY A 62 -18.46 11.55 -7.32
C GLY A 62 -17.15 11.16 -8.01
N LYS A 63 -16.05 11.80 -7.62
CA LYS A 63 -14.70 11.47 -8.09
C LYS A 63 -14.26 10.13 -7.51
N ILE A 64 -13.50 9.38 -8.29
CA ILE A 64 -12.78 8.20 -7.78
C ILE A 64 -11.28 8.47 -7.83
N LEU A 65 -10.64 8.43 -6.66
CA LEU A 65 -9.19 8.53 -6.52
C LEU A 65 -8.59 7.14 -6.33
N VAL A 66 -7.50 6.83 -7.02
CA VAL A 66 -6.73 5.59 -6.80
C VAL A 66 -5.31 5.94 -6.36
N VAL A 67 -4.96 5.59 -5.13
CA VAL A 67 -3.61 5.78 -4.59
C VAL A 67 -3.03 4.49 -4.05
N GLY A 68 -1.71 4.44 -3.86
CA GLY A 68 -1.09 3.32 -3.16
C GLY A 68 0.31 3.02 -3.66
N GLY A 69 0.78 1.82 -3.38
CA GLY A 69 2.12 1.43 -3.80
C GLY A 69 2.49 0.02 -3.40
N GLY A 70 3.57 -0.47 -3.98
CA GLY A 70 4.02 -1.87 -3.84
C GLY A 70 4.37 -2.47 -5.19
N LYS A 71 4.98 -3.66 -5.18
CA LYS A 71 5.51 -4.31 -6.41
C LYS A 71 4.42 -4.60 -7.44
N ALA A 72 3.20 -4.87 -6.99
CA ALA A 72 2.06 -5.25 -7.82
C ALA A 72 1.05 -4.11 -8.02
N ALA A 73 1.34 -2.90 -7.51
CA ALA A 73 0.36 -1.81 -7.52
C ALA A 73 0.02 -1.32 -8.94
N ALA A 74 0.96 -1.38 -9.90
CA ALA A 74 0.68 -1.07 -11.30
C ALA A 74 -0.35 -2.03 -11.92
N GLY A 75 -0.22 -3.34 -11.68
CA GLY A 75 -1.18 -4.33 -12.16
C GLY A 75 -2.55 -4.15 -11.50
N PHE A 76 -2.59 -3.78 -10.22
CA PHE A 76 -3.85 -3.43 -9.55
C PHE A 76 -4.50 -2.17 -10.15
N ALA A 77 -3.72 -1.11 -10.38
CA ALA A 77 -4.23 0.10 -11.02
C ALA A 77 -4.78 -0.20 -12.44
N ALA A 78 -4.07 -1.03 -13.22
CA ALA A 78 -4.52 -1.47 -14.53
C ALA A 78 -5.85 -2.26 -14.47
N GLY A 79 -6.00 -3.16 -13.49
CA GLY A 79 -7.22 -3.92 -13.29
C GLY A 79 -8.42 -3.04 -12.91
N LEU A 80 -8.19 -1.99 -12.11
CA LEU A 80 -9.21 -1.00 -11.80
C LEU A 80 -9.61 -0.16 -13.03
N GLU A 81 -8.65 0.29 -13.86
CA GLU A 81 -9.00 0.99 -15.10
C GLU A 81 -9.86 0.11 -16.03
N HIS A 82 -9.51 -1.17 -16.13
CA HIS A 82 -10.29 -2.14 -16.90
C HIS A 82 -11.70 -2.31 -16.34
N LEU A 83 -11.84 -2.57 -15.03
CA LEU A 83 -13.12 -2.79 -14.35
C LEU A 83 -14.08 -1.61 -14.56
N LEU A 84 -13.57 -0.38 -14.42
CA LEU A 84 -14.36 0.83 -14.56
C LEU A 84 -14.78 1.03 -16.03
N GLY A 85 -13.86 0.80 -16.96
CA GLY A 85 -14.08 1.03 -18.38
C GLY A 85 -14.20 2.52 -18.74
N SER A 86 -14.02 2.84 -20.02
CA SER A 86 -13.85 4.21 -20.50
C SER A 86 -14.99 5.18 -20.13
N SER A 87 -16.22 4.69 -20.03
CA SER A 87 -17.38 5.51 -19.65
C SER A 87 -17.30 5.97 -18.19
N ARG A 88 -17.05 5.04 -17.26
CA ARG A 88 -16.98 5.34 -15.82
C ARG A 88 -15.69 6.08 -15.47
N LEU A 89 -14.58 5.74 -16.13
CA LEU A 89 -13.32 6.46 -16.00
C LEU A 89 -13.49 7.97 -16.25
N LYS A 90 -14.23 8.33 -17.30
CA LYS A 90 -14.56 9.73 -17.62
C LYS A 90 -15.61 10.31 -16.67
N LYS A 91 -16.72 9.60 -16.45
CA LYS A 91 -17.83 10.06 -15.59
C LYS A 91 -17.36 10.41 -14.18
N HIS A 92 -16.58 9.52 -13.56
CA HIS A 92 -16.09 9.67 -12.19
C HIS A 92 -14.73 10.36 -12.10
N LYS A 93 -14.26 10.99 -13.19
CA LYS A 93 -12.98 11.74 -13.25
C LYS A 93 -11.86 10.97 -12.55
N VAL A 94 -11.71 9.70 -12.92
CA VAL A 94 -10.79 8.78 -12.25
C VAL A 94 -9.38 9.29 -12.43
N HIS A 95 -8.65 9.38 -11.33
CA HIS A 95 -7.28 9.85 -11.29
C HIS A 95 -6.54 9.27 -10.09
N GLY A 96 -5.23 9.49 -10.03
CA GLY A 96 -4.44 9.19 -8.84
C GLY A 96 -3.01 8.81 -9.17
N LEU A 97 -2.35 8.15 -8.22
CA LEU A 97 -0.93 7.85 -8.27
C LEU A 97 -0.61 6.56 -7.52
N VAL A 98 0.08 5.64 -8.17
CA VAL A 98 0.68 4.47 -7.52
C VAL A 98 2.21 4.50 -7.60
N SER A 99 2.85 4.19 -6.47
CA SER A 99 4.31 4.11 -6.35
C SER A 99 4.78 2.66 -6.52
N VAL A 100 5.65 2.42 -7.49
CA VAL A 100 6.18 1.09 -7.81
C VAL A 100 7.72 1.10 -7.87
N PRO A 101 8.37 -0.08 -7.79
CA PRO A 101 9.80 -0.18 -8.07
C PRO A 101 10.13 0.15 -9.53
N GLU A 102 11.36 0.54 -9.78
CA GLU A 102 11.93 0.71 -11.12
C GLU A 102 11.78 -0.56 -11.96
N GLY A 103 11.43 -0.39 -13.23
CA GLY A 103 11.14 -1.46 -14.19
C GLY A 103 9.83 -2.22 -13.95
N SER A 104 8.98 -1.76 -13.01
CA SER A 104 7.65 -2.32 -12.74
C SER A 104 6.51 -1.41 -13.21
N GLY A 105 6.84 -0.31 -13.88
CA GLY A 105 5.87 0.64 -14.42
C GLY A 105 5.07 0.05 -15.60
N ILE A 106 3.80 0.42 -15.66
CA ILE A 106 2.90 0.11 -16.78
C ILE A 106 2.24 1.43 -17.17
N PRO A 107 2.26 1.86 -18.44
CA PRO A 107 1.58 3.07 -18.86
C PRO A 107 0.05 2.88 -18.74
N LEU A 108 -0.59 3.81 -18.05
CA LEU A 108 -2.04 3.85 -17.83
C LEU A 108 -2.59 5.21 -18.26
N ASN A 109 -3.92 5.30 -18.46
CA ASN A 109 -4.53 6.50 -19.04
C ASN A 109 -4.97 7.52 -18.00
N HIS A 110 -5.37 7.05 -16.82
CA HIS A 110 -6.00 7.86 -15.78
C HIS A 110 -5.19 7.87 -14.47
N ILE A 111 -4.57 6.73 -14.12
CA ILE A 111 -3.80 6.58 -12.89
C ILE A 111 -2.31 6.71 -13.22
N GLU A 112 -1.61 7.65 -12.58
CA GLU A 112 -0.17 7.79 -12.75
C GLU A 112 0.56 6.60 -12.10
N VAL A 113 1.45 5.94 -12.85
CA VAL A 113 2.36 4.92 -12.30
C VAL A 113 3.74 5.53 -12.21
N ARG A 114 4.25 5.71 -10.98
CA ARG A 114 5.58 6.30 -10.76
C ARG A 114 6.55 5.28 -10.21
N GLU A 115 7.62 5.07 -10.96
CA GLU A 115 8.79 4.32 -10.52
C GLU A 115 9.57 5.20 -9.54
N THR A 116 9.65 4.79 -8.28
CA THR A 116 10.13 5.67 -7.19
C THR A 116 11.26 5.05 -6.38
N ARG A 117 11.58 3.78 -6.61
CA ARG A 117 12.58 3.05 -5.82
C ARG A 117 13.29 2.00 -6.67
N PRO A 118 14.61 1.81 -6.54
CA PRO A 118 15.30 0.72 -7.20
C PRO A 118 14.72 -0.66 -6.86
N TYR A 119 14.63 -1.54 -7.85
CA TYR A 119 14.02 -2.87 -7.68
C TYR A 119 14.68 -3.71 -6.58
N LYS A 120 16.02 -3.65 -6.49
CA LYS A 120 16.83 -4.45 -5.55
C LYS A 120 16.94 -3.87 -4.15
N HIS A 121 16.49 -2.64 -3.93
CA HIS A 121 16.57 -1.97 -2.64
C HIS A 121 15.19 -1.86 -2.02
N ASN A 122 15.06 -2.20 -0.74
CA ASN A 122 13.77 -2.19 -0.03
C ASN A 122 13.72 -1.08 1.05
N LEU A 123 14.37 0.05 0.77
CA LEU A 123 14.36 1.25 1.60
C LEU A 123 13.67 2.39 0.85
N PRO A 124 12.92 3.26 1.54
CA PRO A 124 12.24 4.38 0.92
C PRO A 124 13.26 5.44 0.44
N THR A 125 12.91 6.14 -0.63
CA THR A 125 13.70 7.19 -1.29
C THR A 125 12.99 8.54 -1.21
N GLU A 126 13.66 9.61 -1.66
CA GLU A 126 13.05 10.92 -1.83
C GLU A 126 11.88 10.89 -2.83
N ALA A 127 11.99 10.11 -3.91
CA ALA A 127 10.92 9.96 -4.89
C ALA A 127 9.67 9.28 -4.29
N VAL A 128 9.87 8.33 -3.37
CA VAL A 128 8.77 7.73 -2.59
C VAL A 128 8.10 8.79 -1.71
N VAL A 129 8.87 9.64 -1.05
CA VAL A 129 8.34 10.73 -0.22
C VAL A 129 7.52 11.72 -1.05
N GLN A 130 8.03 12.12 -2.21
CA GLN A 130 7.32 13.01 -3.14
C GLN A 130 6.01 12.38 -3.62
N ALA A 131 6.02 11.11 -4.01
CA ALA A 131 4.83 10.40 -4.45
C ALA A 131 3.79 10.30 -3.31
N THR A 132 4.23 9.90 -2.12
CA THR A 132 3.37 9.78 -0.93
C THR A 132 2.77 11.14 -0.54
N HIS A 133 3.55 12.22 -0.61
CA HIS A 133 3.05 13.58 -0.37
C HIS A 133 1.97 13.99 -1.38
N THR A 134 2.14 13.66 -2.66
CA THR A 134 1.11 13.88 -3.70
C THR A 134 -0.15 13.08 -3.38
N MET A 135 -0.03 11.80 -3.02
CA MET A 135 -1.18 10.96 -2.64
C MET A 135 -1.95 11.58 -1.46
N LEU A 136 -1.26 12.06 -0.42
CA LEU A 136 -1.90 12.71 0.72
C LEU A 136 -2.64 14.00 0.35
N LYS A 137 -2.06 14.81 -0.54
CA LYS A 137 -2.74 16.01 -1.05
C LYS A 137 -4.01 15.64 -1.81
N GLN A 138 -3.96 14.61 -2.66
CA GLN A 138 -5.13 14.14 -3.40
C GLN A 138 -6.20 13.60 -2.46
N LEU A 139 -5.83 12.76 -1.49
CA LEU A 139 -6.74 12.20 -0.47
C LEU A 139 -7.45 13.27 0.35
N ARG A 140 -6.76 14.37 0.70
CA ARG A 140 -7.32 15.50 1.47
C ARG A 140 -8.22 16.44 0.65
N ASN A 141 -8.15 16.35 -0.67
CA ASN A 141 -8.93 17.19 -1.58
C ASN A 141 -10.23 16.50 -2.06
N LEU A 142 -10.56 15.34 -1.48
CA LEU A 142 -11.81 14.64 -1.72
C LEU A 142 -12.93 15.19 -0.84
N THR A 143 -14.15 14.80 -1.15
CA THR A 143 -15.38 15.16 -0.43
C THR A 143 -16.17 13.91 -0.06
N GLU A 144 -17.22 14.06 0.76
CA GLU A 144 -18.04 12.94 1.21
C GLU A 144 -18.73 12.18 0.06
N ASP A 145 -18.92 12.81 -1.09
CA ASP A 145 -19.50 12.18 -2.29
C ASP A 145 -18.48 11.33 -3.07
N ASP A 146 -17.18 11.49 -2.79
CA ASP A 146 -16.10 10.83 -3.52
C ASP A 146 -15.75 9.44 -2.93
N LEU A 147 -15.04 8.65 -3.72
CA LEU A 147 -14.51 7.34 -3.34
C LEU A 147 -12.98 7.30 -3.52
N ALA A 148 -12.29 6.74 -2.55
CA ALA A 148 -10.86 6.45 -2.66
C ALA A 148 -10.59 4.94 -2.65
N PHE A 149 -9.82 4.45 -3.62
CA PHE A 149 -9.17 3.15 -3.57
C PHE A 149 -7.72 3.31 -3.09
N VAL A 150 -7.33 2.50 -2.12
CA VAL A 150 -5.93 2.37 -1.66
C VAL A 150 -5.39 1.00 -2.03
N LEU A 151 -4.34 0.96 -2.83
CA LEU A 151 -3.68 -0.26 -3.27
C LEU A 151 -2.46 -0.56 -2.39
N ILE A 152 -2.51 -1.68 -1.66
CA ILE A 152 -1.42 -2.12 -0.80
C ILE A 152 -0.96 -3.50 -1.26
N THR A 153 0.29 -3.63 -1.68
CA THR A 153 0.85 -4.90 -2.13
C THR A 153 2.22 -5.14 -1.51
N GLY A 154 2.84 -6.31 -1.77
CA GLY A 154 4.19 -6.61 -1.28
C GLY A 154 5.17 -5.45 -1.51
N GLY A 155 5.85 -5.01 -0.45
CA GLY A 155 6.81 -3.90 -0.49
C GLY A 155 6.23 -2.49 -0.27
N SER A 156 4.93 -2.31 -0.04
CA SER A 156 4.32 -0.99 0.22
C SER A 156 5.01 -0.21 1.34
N SER A 157 5.55 -0.87 2.37
CA SER A 157 6.16 -0.17 3.51
C SER A 157 7.37 0.70 3.12
N ALA A 158 7.99 0.44 1.96
CA ALA A 158 9.08 1.24 1.38
C ALA A 158 8.67 1.97 0.08
N LEU A 159 7.41 1.89 -0.35
CA LEU A 159 6.84 2.60 -1.51
C LEU A 159 5.75 3.60 -1.10
N ILE A 160 5.32 3.56 0.16
CA ILE A 160 4.41 4.50 0.77
C ILE A 160 5.07 4.96 2.06
N GLU A 161 5.74 6.10 2.01
CA GLU A 161 6.48 6.64 3.15
C GLU A 161 6.48 8.16 3.14
N LEU A 162 6.15 8.72 4.30
CA LEU A 162 6.37 10.13 4.61
C LEU A 162 6.87 10.19 6.05
N PRO A 163 8.17 10.46 6.28
CA PRO A 163 8.71 10.61 7.62
C PRO A 163 7.96 11.72 8.38
N ARG A 164 7.87 11.60 9.71
CA ARG A 164 7.41 12.72 10.55
C ARG A 164 8.30 13.94 10.36
N ALA A 165 7.72 15.12 10.58
CA ALA A 165 8.44 16.38 10.48
C ALA A 165 9.77 16.30 11.26
N GLN A 166 10.83 16.91 10.71
CA GLN A 166 12.19 16.92 11.26
C GLN A 166 13.02 15.63 11.11
N ILE A 167 12.48 14.57 10.49
CA ILE A 167 13.25 13.34 10.19
C ILE A 167 13.58 13.30 8.68
N PRO A 168 14.84 13.56 8.26
CA PRO A 168 15.24 13.38 6.88
C PRO A 168 15.09 11.92 6.45
N ILE A 169 14.65 11.68 5.22
CA ILE A 169 14.41 10.32 4.71
C ILE A 169 15.66 9.45 4.76
N GLN A 170 16.85 10.00 4.52
CA GLN A 170 18.11 9.26 4.62
C GLN A 170 18.40 8.83 6.07
N SER A 171 18.00 9.64 7.05
CA SER A 171 18.12 9.28 8.47
C SER A 171 17.17 8.13 8.83
N LEU A 172 15.94 8.16 8.30
CA LEU A 172 14.98 7.08 8.50
C LEU A 172 15.43 5.77 7.82
N ALA A 173 15.97 5.86 6.61
CA ALA A 173 16.52 4.71 5.89
C ALA A 173 17.72 4.11 6.65
N HIS A 174 18.63 4.95 7.14
CA HIS A 174 19.76 4.53 7.97
C HIS A 174 19.30 3.85 9.27
N LEU A 175 18.36 4.47 10.00
CA LEU A 175 17.79 3.90 11.22
C LEU A 175 17.19 2.51 10.96
N THR A 176 16.40 2.38 9.89
CA THR A 176 15.76 1.11 9.51
C THR A 176 16.80 0.03 9.21
N GLN A 177 17.85 0.37 8.45
CA GLN A 177 18.92 -0.56 8.11
C GLN A 177 19.75 -0.95 9.34
N SER A 178 20.10 0.01 10.20
CA SER A 178 20.85 -0.23 11.43
C SER A 178 20.09 -1.17 12.37
N LEU A 179 18.80 -0.91 12.59
CA LEU A 179 17.94 -1.77 13.40
C LEU A 179 17.80 -3.17 12.80
N SER A 180 17.58 -3.27 11.49
CA SER A 180 17.52 -4.57 10.79
C SER A 180 18.81 -5.37 10.94
N ASN A 181 19.97 -4.72 10.82
CA ASN A 181 21.29 -5.36 10.94
C ASN A 181 21.61 -5.77 12.39
N SER A 182 20.99 -5.12 13.37
CA SER A 182 21.18 -5.45 14.80
C SER A 182 20.48 -6.74 15.24
N GLY A 183 19.67 -7.36 14.37
CA GLY A 183 18.92 -8.58 14.71
C GLY A 183 17.67 -8.32 15.54
N ILE A 184 17.18 -7.08 15.59
CA ILE A 184 15.94 -6.76 16.30
C ILE A 184 14.75 -7.54 15.71
N ASP A 185 13.81 -7.93 16.55
CA ASP A 185 12.62 -8.61 16.08
C ASP A 185 11.78 -7.73 15.12
N ILE A 186 11.19 -8.36 14.10
CA ILE A 186 10.43 -7.66 13.05
C ILE A 186 9.26 -6.84 13.60
N LYS A 187 8.66 -7.27 14.72
CA LYS A 187 7.55 -6.54 15.34
C LYS A 187 8.04 -5.20 15.87
N THR A 188 9.18 -5.18 16.56
CA THR A 188 9.80 -3.96 17.08
C THR A 188 10.33 -3.06 15.98
N LEU A 189 10.95 -3.62 14.93
CA LEU A 189 11.33 -2.83 13.76
C LEU A 189 10.11 -2.13 13.16
N ASN A 190 9.00 -2.86 12.99
CA ASN A 190 7.77 -2.27 12.48
C ASN A 190 7.14 -1.26 13.45
N ASP A 191 7.26 -1.47 14.77
CA ASP A 191 6.82 -0.50 15.78
C ASP A 191 7.58 0.82 15.63
N VAL A 192 8.92 0.78 15.45
CA VAL A 192 9.74 1.98 15.17
C VAL A 192 9.36 2.64 13.85
N ARG A 193 9.20 1.86 12.78
CA ARG A 193 8.82 2.41 11.45
C ARG A 193 7.48 3.14 11.48
N CYS A 194 6.50 2.60 12.21
CA CYS A 194 5.21 3.27 12.37
C CYS A 194 5.34 4.57 13.18
N LEU A 195 6.11 4.51 14.27
CA LEU A 195 6.37 5.67 15.13
C LEU A 195 6.96 6.85 14.35
N THR A 196 7.89 6.59 13.44
CA THR A 196 8.62 7.61 12.67
C THR A 196 7.92 8.07 11.38
N SER A 197 6.75 7.52 11.06
CA SER A 197 6.03 7.78 9.79
C SER A 197 4.70 8.51 10.03
N GLN A 198 4.30 9.35 9.06
CA GLN A 198 3.01 10.02 9.03
C GLN A 198 1.91 9.18 8.37
N VAL A 199 2.28 8.20 7.54
CA VAL A 199 1.32 7.44 6.71
C VAL A 199 1.09 6.01 7.15
N LYS A 200 1.96 5.48 8.02
CA LYS A 200 1.81 4.15 8.61
C LYS A 200 0.82 4.18 9.78
N ALA A 201 0.43 3.01 10.28
CA ALA A 201 -0.48 2.87 11.42
C ALA A 201 -1.80 3.67 11.29
N GLY A 202 -2.40 3.65 10.10
CA GLY A 202 -3.64 4.34 9.78
C GLY A 202 -3.46 5.76 9.25
N GLY A 203 -2.23 6.29 9.24
CA GLY A 203 -1.93 7.66 8.80
C GLY A 203 -2.41 8.01 7.40
N LEU A 204 -2.32 7.07 6.45
CA LEU A 204 -2.83 7.28 5.09
C LEU A 204 -4.36 7.37 5.07
N ALA A 205 -5.05 6.47 5.79
CA ALA A 205 -6.51 6.51 5.89
C ALA A 205 -7.01 7.78 6.60
N MET A 206 -6.32 8.24 7.65
CA MET A 206 -6.67 9.48 8.36
C MET A 206 -6.55 10.74 7.50
N ALA A 207 -5.78 10.70 6.40
CA ALA A 207 -5.70 11.81 5.47
C ALA A 207 -6.83 11.84 4.43
N CYS A 208 -7.62 10.77 4.33
CA CYS A 208 -8.71 10.65 3.37
C CYS A 208 -9.96 11.41 3.84
N THR A 209 -10.46 12.31 3.02
CA THR A 209 -11.72 13.04 3.25
C THR A 209 -12.89 12.48 2.43
N ALA A 210 -12.67 11.44 1.64
CA ALA A 210 -13.72 10.74 0.91
C ALA A 210 -14.75 10.10 1.85
N GLY A 211 -16.03 10.08 1.45
CA GLY A 211 -17.06 9.37 2.23
C GLY A 211 -16.87 7.85 2.22
N LYS A 212 -16.14 7.33 1.24
CA LYS A 212 -15.84 5.89 1.10
C LYS A 212 -14.35 5.68 0.85
N LEU A 213 -13.73 4.78 1.62
CA LEU A 213 -12.35 4.35 1.46
C LEU A 213 -12.30 2.82 1.34
N ILE A 214 -11.87 2.31 0.18
CA ILE A 214 -11.74 0.88 -0.10
C ILE A 214 -10.26 0.55 -0.20
N VAL A 215 -9.82 -0.45 0.57
CA VAL A 215 -8.42 -0.86 0.61
C VAL A 215 -8.28 -2.23 -0.05
N LEU A 216 -7.58 -2.28 -1.19
CA LEU A 216 -7.30 -3.51 -1.91
C LEU A 216 -5.91 -4.01 -1.55
N VAL A 217 -5.84 -5.20 -0.96
CA VAL A 217 -4.61 -5.74 -0.36
C VAL A 217 -4.19 -7.03 -1.07
N LEU A 218 -2.95 -7.06 -1.59
CA LEU A 218 -2.26 -8.28 -1.99
C LEU A 218 -1.18 -8.62 -0.94
N SER A 219 -1.46 -9.62 -0.12
CA SER A 219 -0.61 -9.99 1.01
C SER A 219 0.51 -10.96 0.61
N ASP A 220 1.74 -10.60 0.94
CA ASP A 220 2.90 -11.50 1.00
C ASP A 220 3.29 -11.84 2.46
N VAL A 221 2.41 -11.53 3.42
CA VAL A 221 2.60 -11.73 4.86
C VAL A 221 1.82 -12.95 5.33
N LEU A 222 2.48 -13.84 6.07
CA LEU A 222 1.83 -14.99 6.71
C LEU A 222 0.66 -14.53 7.58
N ASN A 223 -0.47 -15.24 7.49
CA ASN A 223 -1.73 -14.96 8.18
C ASN A 223 -2.44 -13.65 7.77
N ASN A 224 -2.00 -12.95 6.71
CA ASN A 224 -2.69 -11.79 6.14
C ASN A 224 -3.00 -10.65 7.14
N SER A 225 -2.13 -10.45 8.14
CA SER A 225 -2.33 -9.44 9.18
C SER A 225 -2.25 -8.01 8.63
N LEU A 226 -3.40 -7.35 8.45
CA LEU A 226 -3.51 -6.00 7.87
C LEU A 226 -2.66 -4.92 8.59
N PRO A 227 -2.52 -4.89 9.94
CA PRO A 227 -1.63 -3.93 10.60
C PRO A 227 -0.13 -4.13 10.32
N VAL A 228 0.25 -5.30 9.79
CA VAL A 228 1.63 -5.65 9.45
C VAL A 228 1.92 -5.37 7.98
N ILE A 229 0.99 -5.69 7.08
CA ILE A 229 1.14 -5.46 5.64
C ILE A 229 1.34 -3.98 5.37
N GLY A 230 2.44 -3.62 4.71
CA GLY A 230 2.79 -2.22 4.46
C GLY A 230 3.01 -1.38 5.72
N SER A 231 3.11 -1.99 6.91
CA SER A 231 3.03 -1.33 8.22
C SER A 231 1.68 -0.63 8.48
N GLY A 232 0.60 -1.21 7.93
CA GLY A 232 -0.79 -0.84 8.20
C GLY A 232 -1.12 0.61 7.88
N PRO A 233 -0.89 1.13 6.66
CA PRO A 233 -1.14 2.54 6.36
C PRO A 233 -2.62 2.95 6.48
N CYS A 234 -3.54 1.98 6.39
CA CYS A 234 -4.98 2.17 6.57
C CYS A 234 -5.54 1.44 7.79
N MET A 235 -4.69 0.93 8.69
CA MET A 235 -5.10 0.18 9.87
C MET A 235 -4.50 0.81 11.13
N PRO A 236 -5.31 1.14 12.15
CA PRO A 236 -4.79 1.69 13.38
C PRO A 236 -3.86 0.68 14.05
N ARG A 237 -2.80 1.17 14.69
CA ARG A 237 -1.90 0.34 15.48
C ARG A 237 -1.61 1.01 16.82
N ILE A 238 -1.82 0.26 17.90
CA ILE A 238 -1.51 0.71 19.24
C ILE A 238 0.00 0.58 19.45
N HIS A 239 0.67 1.70 19.70
CA HIS A 239 2.10 1.73 20.03
C HIS A 239 2.29 1.92 21.54
N ARG A 240 3.02 1.02 22.19
CA ARG A 240 3.53 1.23 23.55
C ARG A 240 4.95 1.76 23.46
N THR A 241 5.09 3.09 23.41
CA THR A 241 6.38 3.79 23.27
C THR A 241 7.40 3.33 24.32
N GLU A 242 6.98 3.12 25.56
CA GLU A 242 7.83 2.59 26.64
C GLU A 242 8.44 1.22 26.31
N THR A 243 7.66 0.34 25.67
CA THR A 243 8.13 -0.99 25.25
C THR A 243 9.17 -0.87 24.13
N ILE A 244 8.96 0.05 23.18
CA ILE A 244 9.94 0.33 22.11
C ILE A 244 11.23 0.85 22.73
N HIS A 245 11.15 1.84 23.62
CA HIS A 245 12.31 2.41 24.29
C HIS A 245 13.11 1.36 25.07
N LYS A 246 12.44 0.49 25.85
CA LYS A 246 13.11 -0.59 26.58
C LYS A 246 13.87 -1.52 25.64
N LYS A 247 13.24 -2.00 24.57
CA LYS A 247 13.90 -2.87 23.58
C LYS A 247 15.07 -2.21 22.87
N LEU A 248 15.02 -0.89 22.66
CA LEU A 248 16.13 -0.14 22.05
C LEU A 248 17.28 0.16 23.02
N LEU A 249 17.05 0.12 24.34
CA LEU A 249 18.13 0.22 25.33
C LEU A 249 19.06 -1.00 25.26
N ASP A 250 18.46 -2.18 25.06
CA ASP A 250 19.15 -3.48 25.01
C ASP A 250 19.98 -3.67 23.73
N ILE A 251 19.89 -2.75 22.78
CA ILE A 251 20.58 -2.82 21.48
C ILE A 251 21.60 -1.67 21.36
N LYS A 252 22.79 -2.00 20.86
CA LYS A 252 23.82 -1.01 20.49
C LYS A 252 23.42 -0.27 19.22
N ILE A 253 22.47 0.65 19.32
CA ILE A 253 22.16 1.65 18.28
C ILE A 253 22.89 2.97 18.55
N SER A 254 23.14 3.73 17.48
CA SER A 254 23.88 4.99 17.57
C SER A 254 23.13 6.04 18.41
N LYS A 255 23.85 7.02 18.96
CA LYS A 255 23.23 8.16 19.68
C LYS A 255 22.24 8.90 18.78
N ARG A 256 22.56 9.07 17.49
CA ARG A 256 21.69 9.69 16.48
C ARG A 256 20.36 8.95 16.33
N ASP A 257 20.41 7.63 16.20
CA ASP A 257 19.22 6.78 16.04
C ASP A 257 18.30 6.85 17.26
N ARG A 258 18.88 6.90 18.47
CA ARG A 258 18.12 7.10 19.72
C ARG A 258 17.39 8.45 19.74
N VAL A 259 18.01 9.51 19.23
CA VAL A 259 17.37 10.84 19.16
C VAL A 259 16.17 10.81 18.21
N ILE A 260 16.30 10.19 17.03
CA ILE A 260 15.20 10.10 16.05
C ILE A 260 13.98 9.40 16.66
N VAL A 261 14.19 8.27 17.34
CA VAL A 261 13.09 7.53 17.97
C VAL A 261 12.45 8.34 19.11
N ALA A 262 13.26 9.00 19.94
CA ALA A 262 12.76 9.82 21.04
C ALA A 262 11.97 11.04 20.54
N GLN A 263 12.41 11.68 19.45
CA GLN A 263 11.69 12.78 18.81
C GLN A 263 10.34 12.31 18.28
N ALA A 264 10.32 11.19 17.55
CA ALA A 264 9.08 10.62 17.02
C ALA A 264 8.09 10.21 18.13
N ALA A 265 8.58 9.72 19.27
CA ALA A 265 7.75 9.37 20.42
C ALA A 265 7.13 10.58 21.14
N ARG A 266 7.82 11.73 21.16
CA ARG A 266 7.28 12.97 21.74
C ARG A 266 6.14 13.53 20.91
N ALA A 267 6.30 13.54 19.58
CA ALA A 267 5.30 14.03 18.62
C ALA A 267 4.01 13.19 18.55
N LEU A 268 3.89 12.09 19.29
CA LEU A 268 2.64 11.32 19.45
C LEU A 268 1.87 11.67 20.74
N LYS A 269 2.50 12.38 21.68
CA LYS A 269 1.88 12.81 22.94
C LYS A 269 1.28 14.21 22.87
N GLU A 270 1.62 14.96 21.82
CA GLU A 270 1.07 16.25 21.43
C GLU A 270 -0.08 16.05 20.44
#